data_AF-A0A2P5P791-F1
#
_entry.id   AF-A0A2P5P791-F1
#
_cell.length_a   1.000
_cell.length_b   1.000
_cell.length_c   1.000
_cell.angle_alpha   90.00
_cell.angle_beta   90.00
_cell.angle_gamma   90.00
#
_symmetry.space_group_name_H-M   'P 1'
#
loop_
_entity.id
_entity.type
_entity.pdbx_description
1 polymer ?
#
loop_
_entity_poly.entity_id
_entity_poly.type
_entity_poly.pdbx_seq_one_letter_code
_entity_poly.pdbx_strand_id
1 'polypeptide(L)'
;MAQIEVHRKAYTRKDGTHVKAATYYAKDRGEPGKTPESQKWYQHGVDMNWSKDMVAETRRRHALEAHKGDELATARSLQALANVTTDSATKNRATADADYFFSRHKENK
;
A
#
# COMPACT_ATOMS: atom_id res chain seq x y z
N MET A 1 8.11 -14.54 1.79
CA MET A 1 6.93 -14.23 2.62
C MET A 1 7.37 -14.28 4.07
N ALA A 2 7.09 -13.25 4.87
CA ALA A 2 7.46 -13.26 6.29
C ALA A 2 6.60 -14.27 7.08
N GLN A 3 7.18 -14.82 8.14
CA GLN A 3 6.52 -15.71 9.09
C GLN A 3 6.37 -14.97 10.42
N ILE A 4 5.25 -15.19 11.11
CA ILE A 4 5.01 -14.69 12.47
C ILE A 4 5.02 -15.85 13.46
N GLU A 5 5.60 -15.61 14.63
CA GLU A 5 5.56 -16.55 15.74
C GLU A 5 4.22 -16.42 16.48
N VAL A 6 3.49 -17.53 16.60
CA VAL A 6 2.18 -17.57 17.26
C VAL A 6 2.30 -18.37 18.55
N HIS A 7 2.06 -17.70 19.68
CA HIS A 7 1.98 -18.35 20.99
C HIS A 7 0.53 -18.70 21.33
N ARG A 8 0.22 -19.98 21.49
CA ARG A 8 -1.07 -20.41 22.03
C ARG A 8 -0.94 -20.64 23.54
N LYS A 9 -1.67 -19.85 24.35
CA LYS A 9 -1.66 -19.98 25.81
C LYS A 9 -2.15 -21.37 26.24
N ALA A 10 -1.47 -21.96 27.23
CA ALA A 10 -1.97 -23.14 27.92
C ALA A 10 -3.21 -22.77 28.75
N TYR A 11 -4.19 -23.67 28.82
CA TYR A 11 -5.35 -23.51 29.69
C TYR A 11 -5.92 -24.87 30.10
N THR A 12 -6.62 -24.86 31.22
CA THR A 12 -7.32 -26.04 31.74
C THR A 12 -8.79 -25.93 31.36
N ARG A 13 -9.34 -26.97 30.73
CA ARG A 13 -10.76 -27.06 30.38
C ARG A 13 -11.62 -27.34 31.64
N LYS A 14 -12.93 -27.11 31.54
CA LYS A 14 -13.87 -27.38 32.66
C LYS A 14 -13.88 -28.85 33.12
N ASP A 15 -13.49 -29.77 32.25
CA ASP A 15 -13.36 -31.21 32.50
C ASP A 15 -12.01 -31.60 33.17
N GLY A 16 -11.16 -30.62 33.51
CA GLY A 16 -9.84 -30.84 34.12
C GLY A 16 -8.72 -31.15 33.11
N THR A 17 -9.03 -31.28 31.81
CA THR A 17 -8.01 -31.56 30.79
C THR A 17 -7.07 -30.37 30.61
N HIS A 18 -5.78 -30.59 30.82
CA HIS A 18 -4.75 -29.58 30.60
C HIS A 18 -4.32 -29.53 29.12
N VAL A 19 -4.53 -28.39 28.45
CA VAL A 19 -4.07 -28.18 27.08
C VAL A 19 -2.71 -27.49 27.11
N LYS A 20 -1.67 -28.19 26.63
CA LYS A 20 -0.29 -27.67 26.58
C LYS A 20 -0.21 -26.45 25.64
N ALA A 21 0.62 -25.47 26.03
CA ALA A 21 1.00 -24.39 25.14
C ALA A 21 1.80 -24.95 23.96
N ALA A 22 1.59 -24.36 22.78
CA ALA A 22 2.37 -24.68 21.60
C ALA A 22 2.75 -23.37 20.91
N THR A 23 3.98 -23.32 20.42
CA THR A 23 4.49 -22.26 19.56
C THR A 23 4.61 -22.83 18.16
N TYR A 24 4.07 -22.12 17.16
CA TYR A 24 4.26 -22.47 15.76
C TYR A 24 4.38 -21.22 14.91
N TYR A 25 5.03 -21.36 13.76
CA TYR A 25 5.15 -20.29 12.78
C TYR A 25 3.96 -20.31 11.83
N ALA A 26 3.29 -19.17 11.68
CA ALA A 26 2.20 -18.98 10.73
C ALA A 26 2.62 -17.99 9.63
N LYS A 27 1.98 -18.08 8.46
CA LYS A 27 2.14 -17.05 7.42
C LYS A 27 1.60 -15.72 7.95
N ASP A 28 2.40 -14.66 7.83
CA ASP A 28 1.95 -13.30 8.11
C ASP A 28 0.83 -12.91 7.11
N ARG A 29 -0.37 -12.72 7.63
CA ARG A 29 -1.55 -12.29 6.87
C ARG A 29 -1.91 -10.82 7.09
N GLY A 30 -1.14 -10.10 7.93
CA GLY A 30 -1.44 -8.72 8.31
C GLY A 30 -2.71 -8.61 9.17
N GLU A 31 -3.15 -7.37 9.42
CA GLU A 31 -4.44 -7.10 10.06
C GLU A 31 -5.59 -7.46 9.11
N PRO A 32 -6.75 -7.93 9.62
CA PRO A 32 -7.93 -8.16 8.78
C PRO A 32 -8.26 -6.94 7.90
N GLY A 33 -8.25 -7.12 6.58
CA GLY A 33 -8.51 -6.06 5.60
C GLY A 33 -7.30 -5.20 5.23
N LYS A 34 -6.09 -5.48 5.73
CA LYS A 34 -4.85 -4.79 5.36
C LYS A 34 -3.81 -5.76 4.82
N THR A 35 -3.06 -5.32 3.81
CA THR A 35 -1.90 -6.06 3.32
C THR A 35 -0.81 -6.10 4.41
N PRO A 36 -0.28 -7.28 4.77
CA PRO A 36 0.84 -7.38 5.71
C PRO A 36 2.00 -6.51 5.27
N GLU A 37 2.71 -5.93 6.24
CA GLU A 37 3.81 -4.99 6.00
C GLU A 37 4.93 -5.64 5.18
N SER A 38 5.20 -6.92 5.44
CA SER A 38 6.12 -7.75 4.66
C SER A 38 5.75 -7.95 3.19
N GLN A 39 4.52 -7.61 2.81
CA GLN A 39 3.99 -7.67 1.44
C GLN A 39 3.68 -6.28 0.87
N LYS A 40 3.92 -5.19 1.61
CA LYS A 40 3.83 -3.81 1.10
C LYS A 40 5.09 -3.45 0.32
N TRP A 41 5.25 -4.06 -0.84
CA TRP A 41 6.28 -3.65 -1.80
C TRP A 41 5.57 -3.05 -3.03
N TYR A 42 5.89 -1.81 -3.33
CA TYR A 42 5.49 -1.15 -4.57
C TYR A 42 6.68 -1.16 -5.51
N GLN A 43 6.62 -2.01 -6.52
CA GLN A 43 7.54 -1.90 -7.63
C GLN A 43 6.90 -0.94 -8.65
N HIS A 44 7.47 0.26 -8.75
CA HIS A 44 7.07 1.17 -9.81
C HIS A 44 7.49 0.53 -11.15
N GLY A 45 6.52 0.07 -11.94
CA GLY A 45 6.77 -0.47 -13.27
C GLY A 45 7.27 0.58 -14.27
N VAL A 46 7.19 1.86 -13.88
CA VAL A 46 7.59 3.03 -14.64
C VAL A 46 8.30 3.98 -13.69
N ASP A 47 9.48 4.47 -14.06
CA ASP A 47 10.11 5.58 -13.35
C ASP A 47 9.43 6.89 -13.80
N MET A 48 8.75 7.55 -12.87
CA MET A 48 7.91 8.70 -13.15
C MET A 48 8.57 10.04 -12.79
N ASN A 49 9.83 10.05 -12.32
CA ASN A 49 10.53 11.26 -11.88
C ASN A 49 9.69 12.17 -10.97
N TRP A 50 8.79 11.56 -10.19
CA TRP A 50 7.86 12.24 -9.31
C TRP A 50 8.47 12.35 -7.91
N SER A 51 8.41 13.53 -7.29
CA SER A 51 8.84 13.74 -5.90
C SER A 51 7.91 14.69 -5.17
N LYS A 52 7.68 14.45 -3.88
CA LYS A 52 6.86 15.30 -2.99
C LYS A 52 7.35 16.75 -2.90
N ASP A 53 8.65 16.97 -3.09
CA ASP A 53 9.30 18.28 -2.94
C ASP A 53 9.16 19.16 -4.20
N MET A 54 8.74 18.55 -5.32
CA MET A 54 8.43 19.28 -6.54
C MET A 54 7.09 20.02 -6.42
N VAL A 55 6.97 21.13 -7.15
CA VAL A 55 5.72 21.86 -7.31
C VAL A 55 4.67 21.00 -8.02
N ALA A 56 3.40 21.19 -7.69
CA ALA A 56 2.31 20.30 -8.12
C ALA A 56 2.15 20.22 -9.65
N GLU A 57 2.47 21.27 -10.38
CA GLU A 57 2.43 21.28 -11.84
C GLU A 57 3.51 20.37 -12.44
N THR A 58 4.76 20.51 -11.98
CA THR A 58 5.90 19.68 -12.40
C THR A 58 5.68 18.21 -12.04
N ARG A 59 5.17 17.91 -10.83
CA ARG A 59 4.83 16.54 -10.42
C ARG A 59 3.84 15.88 -11.37
N ARG A 60 2.73 16.57 -11.65
CA ARG A 60 1.67 16.07 -12.52
C ARG A 60 2.17 15.89 -13.95
N ARG A 61 2.95 16.84 -14.47
CA ARG A 61 3.56 16.73 -15.80
C ARG A 61 4.45 15.50 -15.90
N HIS A 62 5.38 15.29 -14.98
CA HIS A 62 6.29 14.14 -15.04
C HIS A 62 5.55 12.80 -14.89
N ALA A 63 4.57 12.73 -13.99
CA ALA A 63 3.74 11.54 -13.84
C ALA A 63 2.99 11.22 -15.15
N LEU A 64 2.39 12.21 -15.79
CA LEU A 64 1.66 12.02 -17.05
C LEU A 64 2.58 11.65 -18.22
N GLU A 65 3.74 12.28 -18.33
CA GLU A 65 4.77 11.98 -19.33
C GLU A 65 5.24 10.52 -19.22
N ALA A 66 5.49 10.05 -17.99
CA ALA A 66 5.92 8.69 -17.72
C ALA A 66 4.89 7.63 -18.18
N HIS A 67 3.60 7.98 -18.11
CA HIS A 67 2.50 7.15 -18.58
C HIS A 67 2.02 7.48 -20.00
N LYS A 68 2.83 8.20 -20.79
CA LYS A 68 2.55 8.50 -22.21
C LYS A 68 1.21 9.22 -22.44
N GLY A 69 0.79 10.05 -21.47
CA GLY A 69 -0.49 10.76 -21.55
C GLY A 69 -1.71 9.99 -21.07
N ASP A 70 -1.56 8.73 -20.60
CA ASP A 70 -2.67 7.96 -20.05
C ASP A 70 -3.01 8.44 -18.63
N GLU A 71 -4.05 9.27 -18.52
CA GLU A 71 -4.53 9.85 -17.28
C GLU A 71 -4.99 8.79 -16.26
N LEU A 72 -5.64 7.71 -16.73
CA LEU A 72 -6.14 6.65 -15.85
C LEU A 72 -5.00 5.79 -15.30
N ALA A 73 -4.03 5.45 -16.15
CA ALA A 73 -2.83 4.74 -15.71
C ALA A 73 -2.00 5.58 -14.73
N THR A 74 -1.90 6.90 -14.99
CA THR A 74 -1.23 7.85 -14.09
C THR A 74 -1.90 7.90 -12.73
N ALA A 75 -3.23 8.07 -12.69
CA ALA A 75 -4.01 8.13 -11.46
C ALA A 75 -3.84 6.85 -10.62
N ARG A 76 -3.94 5.67 -11.25
CA ARG A 76 -3.77 4.38 -10.57
C ARG A 76 -2.36 4.19 -9.99
N SER A 77 -1.34 4.65 -10.72
CA SER A 77 0.05 4.54 -10.27
C SER A 77 0.33 5.43 -9.06
N LEU A 78 -0.16 6.68 -9.07
CA LEU A 78 -0.06 7.60 -7.94
C LEU A 78 -0.88 7.12 -6.73
N GLN A 79 -2.08 6.56 -6.95
CA GLN A 79 -2.86 5.96 -5.88
C GLN A 79 -2.14 4.77 -5.23
N ALA A 80 -1.48 3.94 -6.04
CA ALA A 80 -0.68 2.82 -5.53
C ALA A 80 0.51 3.33 -4.69
N LEU A 81 1.22 4.36 -5.16
CA LEU A 81 2.28 5.03 -4.39
C LEU A 81 1.76 5.58 -3.04
N ALA A 82 0.58 6.21 -3.04
CA ALA A 82 -0.03 6.72 -1.82
C ALA A 82 -0.41 5.61 -0.82
N ASN A 83 -0.79 4.43 -1.31
CA ASN A 83 -1.20 3.29 -0.47
C ASN A 83 -0.03 2.57 0.19
N VAL A 84 1.15 2.60 -0.44
CA VAL A 84 2.34 1.84 0.02
C VAL A 84 3.34 2.69 0.80
N THR A 85 3.33 4.02 0.63
CA THR A 85 4.25 4.91 1.34
C THR A 85 3.91 4.98 2.83
N THR A 86 4.94 5.00 3.68
CA THR A 86 4.83 5.31 5.11
C THR A 86 4.95 6.82 5.39
N ASP A 87 5.57 7.57 4.47
CA ASP A 87 5.73 9.02 4.59
C ASP A 87 4.40 9.74 4.31
N SER A 88 3.94 10.52 5.30
CA SER A 88 2.67 11.23 5.25
C SER A 88 2.65 12.34 4.18
N ALA A 89 3.78 13.02 3.98
CA ALA A 89 3.89 14.06 2.96
C ALA A 89 3.75 13.45 1.54
N THR A 90 4.50 12.39 1.23
CA THR A 90 4.35 11.62 -0.01
C THR A 90 2.92 11.14 -0.19
N LYS A 91 2.31 10.55 0.85
CA LYS A 91 0.93 10.06 0.79
C LYS A 91 -0.03 11.15 0.35
N ASN A 92 -0.02 12.29 1.06
CA ASN A 92 -0.94 13.39 0.80
C ASN A 92 -0.76 13.99 -0.61
N ARG A 93 0.50 14.16 -1.05
CA ARG A 93 0.79 14.70 -2.39
C ARG A 93 0.40 13.71 -3.49
N ALA A 94 0.70 12.43 -3.33
CA ALA A 94 0.36 11.40 -4.31
C ALA A 94 -1.15 11.19 -4.41
N THR A 95 -1.89 11.20 -3.29
CA THR A 95 -3.36 11.17 -3.30
C THR A 95 -3.94 12.37 -4.05
N ALA A 96 -3.48 13.58 -3.75
CA ALA A 96 -3.99 14.79 -4.41
C ALA A 96 -3.73 14.80 -5.93
N ASP A 97 -2.55 14.35 -6.35
CA ASP A 97 -2.23 14.24 -7.78
C ASP A 97 -3.04 13.11 -8.46
N ALA A 98 -3.29 11.98 -7.76
CA ALA A 98 -4.15 10.90 -8.26
C ALA A 98 -5.60 11.36 -8.46
N ASP A 99 -6.17 12.05 -7.47
CA ASP A 99 -7.53 12.60 -7.53
C ASP A 99 -7.70 13.59 -8.68
N TYR A 100 -6.67 14.42 -8.93
CA TYR A 100 -6.65 15.32 -10.09
C TYR A 100 -6.79 14.55 -11.42
N PHE A 101 -6.02 13.49 -11.62
CA PHE A 101 -6.09 12.71 -12.85
C PHE A 101 -7.37 11.88 -12.98
N PHE A 102 -7.91 11.34 -11.87
CA PHE A 102 -9.21 10.68 -11.89
C PHE A 102 -10.32 11.64 -12.30
N SER A 103 -10.30 12.87 -11.79
CA SER A 103 -11.29 13.89 -12.11
C SER A 103 -11.20 14.28 -13.58
N ARG A 104 -9.99 14.56 -14.07
CA ARG A 104 -9.74 14.93 -15.47
C ARG A 104 -10.10 13.81 -16.45
N HIS A 105 -9.77 12.55 -16.13
CA HIS A 105 -10.17 11.41 -16.94
C HIS A 105 -11.70 11.23 -17.01
N LYS A 106 -12.41 11.55 -15.91
CA LYS A 106 -13.87 11.51 -15.88
C LYS A 106 -14.50 12.63 -16.72
N GLU A 107 -13.88 13.80 -16.78
CA GLU A 107 -14.32 14.93 -17.62
C GLU A 107 -14.07 14.69 -19.11
N ASN A 108 -12.99 13.99 -19.45
CA ASN A 108 -12.61 13.67 -20.83
C ASN A 108 -13.37 12.45 -21.43
N LYS A 109 -14.30 11.86 -20.68
CA LYS A 109 -15.06 10.65 -21.06
C LYS A 109 -16.52 10.97 -21.36
#